data_AF-A0A5J4R0J8-F1
#
_entry.id   AF-A0A5J4R0J8-F1
#
_cell.length_a   1.000
_cell.length_b   1.000
_cell.length_c   1.000
_cell.angle_alpha   90.00
_cell.angle_beta   90.00
_cell.angle_gamma   90.00
#
_symmetry.space_group_name_H-M   'P 1'
#
loop_
_entity.id
_entity.type
_entity.pdbx_description
1 polymer ?
#
loop_
_entity_poly.entity_id
_entity_poly.type
_entity_poly.pdbx_seq_one_letter_code
_entity_poly.pdbx_strand_id
1 'polypeptide(L)'
;MFKHLFVIVEEFVIKGKTTYRLLFSTDINQLPIDVIDMYHTRFQMEFGFRDAKQFTGLEHSQARSGNKLDFHFNTALTTVNIAKVIQMRDETKRELPFSMR
;
A
#
# COMPACT_ATOMS: atom_id res chain seq x y z
N MET A 1 6.09 1.61 -31.31
CA MET A 1 6.93 0.92 -30.32
C MET A 1 6.06 -0.09 -29.59
N PHE A 2 6.19 -1.38 -29.90
CA PHE A 2 5.42 -2.42 -29.19
C PHE A 2 6.02 -2.62 -27.80
N LYS A 3 5.22 -2.43 -26.75
CA LYS A 3 5.63 -2.76 -25.38
C LYS A 3 5.28 -4.23 -25.14
N HIS A 4 6.29 -5.05 -24.85
CA HIS A 4 6.05 -6.40 -24.36
C HIS A 4 5.58 -6.30 -22.90
N LEU A 5 4.54 -7.06 -22.57
CA LEU A 5 3.94 -7.09 -21.25
C LEU A 5 3.97 -8.53 -20.75
N PHE A 6 4.49 -8.74 -19.55
CA PHE A 6 4.49 -10.03 -18.90
C PHE A 6 3.15 -10.23 -18.18
N VAL A 7 2.48 -11.34 -18.47
CA VAL A 7 1.16 -11.65 -17.92
C VAL A 7 1.25 -12.90 -17.07
N ILE A 8 0.79 -12.79 -15.82
CA ILE A 8 0.65 -13.91 -14.90
C ILE A 8 -0.84 -14.20 -14.73
N VAL A 9 -1.21 -15.47 -14.89
CA VAL A 9 -2.57 -15.95 -14.68
C VAL A 9 -2.57 -16.82 -13.43
N GLU A 10 -3.22 -16.34 -12.38
CA GLU A 10 -3.39 -17.05 -11.12
C GLU A 10 -4.79 -17.65 -11.08
N GLU A 11 -4.89 -18.97 -11.04
CA GLU A 11 -6.15 -19.70 -10.99
C GLU A 11 -6.50 -20.05 -9.54
N PHE A 12 -7.74 -19.80 -9.16
CA PHE A 12 -8.30 -20.10 -7.86
C PHE A 12 -9.57 -20.93 -8.00
N VAL A 13 -9.80 -21.86 -7.08
CA VAL A 13 -11.11 -22.51 -6.92
C VAL A 13 -11.76 -21.96 -5.66
N ILE A 14 -12.75 -21.08 -5.81
CA ILE A 14 -13.46 -20.44 -4.71
C ILE A 14 -14.89 -20.96 -4.69
N LYS A 15 -15.28 -21.67 -3.62
CA LYS A 15 -16.63 -22.26 -3.47
C LYS A 15 -17.07 -23.11 -4.68
N GLY A 16 -16.14 -23.89 -5.24
CA GLY A 16 -16.39 -24.75 -6.40
C GLY A 16 -16.44 -24.02 -7.75
N LYS A 17 -16.16 -22.71 -7.79
CA LYS A 17 -16.05 -21.93 -9.03
C LYS A 17 -14.59 -21.58 -9.31
N THR A 18 -14.13 -21.88 -10.51
CA THR A 18 -12.83 -21.41 -11.00
C THR A 18 -12.88 -19.91 -11.23
N THR A 19 -11.94 -19.20 -10.64
CA THR A 19 -11.74 -17.75 -10.74
C THR A 19 -10.31 -17.49 -11.17
N TYR A 20 -10.11 -16.50 -12.04
CA TYR A 20 -8.78 -16.12 -12.49
C TYR A 20 -8.44 -14.72 -12.03
N ARG A 21 -7.19 -14.50 -11.64
CA ARG A 21 -6.60 -13.17 -11.45
C ARG A 21 -5.52 -12.99 -12.50
N LEU A 22 -5.56 -11.85 -13.19
CA LEU A 22 -4.56 -11.44 -14.16
C LEU A 22 -3.67 -10.38 -13.53
N LEU A 23 -2.37 -10.66 -13.48
CA LEU A 23 -1.35 -9.70 -13.06
C LEU A 23 -0.47 -9.36 -14.25
N PHE A 24 -0.04 -8.10 -14.32
CA PHE A 24 0.75 -7.58 -15.43
C PHE A 24 2.04 -6.95 -14.89
N SER A 25 3.17 -7.27 -15.52
CA SER A 25 4.45 -6.59 -15.27
C SER A 25 5.02 -6.02 -16.55
N THR A 26 5.65 -4.86 -16.43
CA THR A 26 6.43 -4.26 -17.52
C THR A 26 7.84 -4.84 -17.62
N ASP A 27 8.29 -5.53 -16.56
CA ASP A 27 9.52 -6.30 -16.59
C ASP A 27 9.22 -7.73 -17.06
N ILE A 28 9.73 -8.06 -18.24
CA ILE A 28 9.54 -9.36 -18.88
C ILE A 28 10.50 -10.44 -18.39
N ASN A 29 11.52 -10.07 -17.60
CA ASN A 29 12.50 -10.99 -17.05
C ASN A 29 12.23 -11.32 -15.56
N GLN A 30 11.22 -10.69 -14.96
CA GLN A 30 10.85 -10.91 -13.57
C GLN A 30 10.27 -12.31 -13.37
N LEU A 31 10.58 -12.96 -12.23
CA LEU A 31 9.96 -14.24 -11.91
C LEU A 31 8.45 -14.04 -11.63
N PRO A 32 7.58 -14.95 -12.10
CA PRO A 32 6.14 -14.83 -11.86
C PRO A 32 5.77 -14.73 -10.38
N ILE A 33 6.50 -15.44 -9.51
CA ILE A 33 6.26 -15.45 -8.06
C ILE A 33 6.50 -14.09 -7.42
N ASP A 34 7.52 -13.35 -7.86
CA ASP A 34 7.82 -12.01 -7.32
C ASP A 34 6.69 -11.03 -7.65
N VAL A 35 6.06 -11.16 -8.82
CA VAL A 35 4.91 -10.33 -9.20
C VAL A 35 3.70 -10.64 -8.32
N ILE A 36 3.46 -11.92 -8.03
CA ILE A 36 2.38 -12.35 -7.13
C ILE A 36 2.63 -11.84 -5.71
N ASP A 37 3.84 -12.03 -5.17
CA ASP A 37 4.21 -11.59 -3.83
C ASP A 37 4.10 -10.06 -3.68
N MET A 38 4.60 -9.32 -4.66
CA MET A 38 4.44 -7.86 -4.70
C MET A 38 2.96 -7.48 -4.71
N TYR A 39 2.12 -8.14 -5.51
CA TYR A 39 0.69 -7.87 -5.53
C TYR A 39 0.00 -8.19 -4.19
N HIS A 40 0.41 -9.26 -3.50
CA HIS A 40 -0.11 -9.60 -2.18
C HIS A 40 0.27 -8.56 -1.11
N THR A 41 1.44 -7.93 -1.21
CA THR A 41 1.81 -6.84 -0.31
C THR A 41 1.07 -5.51 -0.58
N ARG A 42 0.38 -5.37 -1.72
CA ARG A 42 -0.29 -4.12 -2.13
C ARG A 42 -1.32 -3.63 -1.10
N PHE A 43 -2.01 -4.53 -0.41
CA PHE A 43 -3.01 -4.16 0.60
C PHE A 43 -2.39 -3.41 1.79
N GLN A 44 -1.08 -3.56 2.02
CA GLN A 44 -0.39 -2.88 3.12
C GLN A 44 -0.48 -1.34 3.02
N MET A 45 -0.59 -0.79 1.80
CA MET A 45 -0.75 0.66 1.60
C MET A 45 -2.07 1.18 2.16
N GLU A 46 -3.13 0.36 2.16
CA GLU A 46 -4.46 0.76 2.67
C GLU A 46 -4.42 1.03 4.18
N PHE A 47 -3.56 0.35 4.93
CA PHE A 47 -3.38 0.62 6.36
C PHE A 47 -2.78 2.00 6.59
N GLY A 48 -1.82 2.43 5.78
CA GLY A 48 -1.24 3.77 5.87
C GLY A 48 -2.28 4.87 5.65
N PHE A 49 -3.14 4.70 4.63
CA PHE A 49 -4.24 5.65 4.39
C PHE A 49 -5.30 5.62 5.48
N ARG A 50 -5.66 4.43 5.99
CA ARG A 50 -6.59 4.29 7.11
C ARG A 50 -6.08 5.02 8.35
N ASP A 51 -4.84 4.75 8.73
CA ASP A 51 -4.22 5.35 9.91
C ASP A 51 -4.11 6.88 9.74
N ALA A 52 -3.77 7.34 8.53
CA ALA A 52 -3.72 8.75 8.23
C ALA A 52 -5.09 9.44 8.43
N LYS A 53 -6.18 8.81 7.94
CA LYS A 53 -7.55 9.31 8.11
C LYS A 53 -7.97 9.32 9.58
N GLN A 54 -7.74 8.22 10.29
CA GLN A 54 -8.24 8.02 11.66
C GLN A 54 -7.47 8.82 12.70
N PHE A 55 -6.14 8.91 12.58
CA PHE A 55 -5.29 9.43 13.67
C PHE A 55 -4.56 10.72 13.32
N THR A 56 -4.30 10.99 12.04
CA THR A 56 -3.51 12.17 11.61
C THR A 56 -4.35 13.25 10.91
N GLY A 57 -5.65 12.99 10.75
CA GLY A 57 -6.61 13.95 10.23
C GLY A 57 -6.51 14.19 8.72
N LEU A 58 -6.10 13.20 7.93
CA LEU A 58 -5.92 13.33 6.47
C LEU A 58 -7.10 14.02 5.75
N GLU A 59 -8.33 13.81 6.23
CA GLU A 59 -9.57 14.35 5.64
C GLU A 59 -10.15 15.56 6.41
N HIS A 60 -9.44 16.09 7.41
CA HIS A 60 -9.96 17.16 8.27
C HIS A 60 -9.78 18.57 7.70
N SER A 61 -8.84 18.79 6.78
CA SER A 61 -8.60 20.12 6.22
C SER A 61 -9.78 20.63 5.40
N GLN A 62 -10.23 21.83 5.72
CA GLN A 62 -11.26 22.58 4.98
C GLN A 62 -10.66 23.75 4.18
N ALA A 63 -9.34 23.73 3.96
CA ALA A 63 -8.67 24.78 3.20
C ALA A 63 -9.09 24.77 1.72
N ARG A 64 -9.18 25.95 1.10
CA ARG A 64 -9.51 26.09 -0.34
C ARG A 64 -8.31 26.38 -1.23
N SER A 65 -7.14 26.61 -0.63
CA SER A 65 -5.89 26.85 -1.36
C SER A 65 -5.15 25.54 -1.58
N GLY A 66 -4.76 25.25 -2.82
CA GLY A 66 -4.02 24.03 -3.19
C GLY A 66 -2.78 23.82 -2.31
N ASN A 67 -1.92 24.84 -2.20
CA ASN A 67 -0.71 24.76 -1.37
C ASN A 67 -0.98 24.39 0.10
N LYS A 68 -2.11 24.86 0.67
CA LYS A 68 -2.49 24.53 2.05
C LYS A 68 -3.01 23.10 2.17
N LEU A 69 -3.72 22.61 1.16
CA LEU A 69 -4.16 21.22 1.08
C LEU A 69 -2.96 20.27 0.91
N ASP A 70 -2.03 20.59 0.00
CA ASP A 70 -0.81 19.80 -0.22
C ASP A 70 0.01 19.70 1.06
N PHE A 71 0.23 20.84 1.74
CA PHE A 71 0.92 20.85 3.03
C PHE A 71 0.22 19.96 4.05
N HIS A 72 -1.10 20.04 4.15
CA HIS A 72 -1.88 19.24 5.09
C HIS A 72 -1.79 17.74 4.80
N PHE A 73 -2.00 17.31 3.55
CA PHE A 73 -1.92 15.90 3.18
C PHE A 73 -0.52 15.32 3.41
N ASN A 74 0.52 16.07 3.03
CA ASN A 74 1.89 15.66 3.27
C ASN A 74 2.20 15.55 4.76
N THR A 75 1.70 16.48 5.58
CA THR A 75 1.90 16.46 7.03
C THR A 75 1.20 15.26 7.66
N ALA A 76 -0.04 14.97 7.28
CA ALA A 76 -0.81 13.83 7.76
C ALA A 76 -0.08 12.50 7.46
N LEU A 77 0.30 12.28 6.19
CA LEU A 77 1.03 11.07 5.78
C LEU A 77 2.43 10.98 6.41
N THR A 78 3.13 12.11 6.57
CA THR A 78 4.44 12.14 7.24
C THR A 78 4.31 11.75 8.71
N THR A 79 3.22 12.14 9.37
CA THR A 79 2.96 11.78 10.77
C THR A 79 2.81 10.26 10.92
N VAL A 80 2.15 9.58 9.98
CA VAL A 80 2.09 8.10 9.95
C VAL A 80 3.49 7.49 9.81
N ASN A 81 4.33 8.03 8.91
CA ASN A 81 5.71 7.57 8.75
C ASN A 81 6.54 7.77 10.03
N ILE A 82 6.38 8.89 10.72
CA ILE A 82 7.04 9.14 12.01
C ILE A 82 6.59 8.11 13.06
N ALA A 83 5.28 7.86 13.17
CA ALA A 83 4.76 6.83 14.08
C ALA A 83 5.35 5.44 13.79
N LYS A 84 5.50 5.10 12.50
CA LYS A 84 6.14 3.85 12.07
C LYS A 84 7.60 3.77 12.47
N VAL A 85 8.37 4.84 12.29
CA VAL A 85 9.77 4.90 12.72
C VAL A 85 9.89 4.77 14.24
N ILE A 86 8.99 5.39 15.00
CA ILE A 86 8.94 5.24 16.46
C ILE A 86 8.73 3.76 16.85
N GLN A 87 7.76 3.07 16.23
CA GLN A 87 7.53 1.64 16.47
C GLN A 87 8.76 0.78 16.13
N MET A 88 9.43 1.07 15.00
CA MET A 88 10.62 0.31 14.59
C MET A 88 11.82 0.47 15.54
N ARG A 89 11.91 1.64 16.20
CA ARG A 89 12.94 1.93 17.21
C ARG A 89 12.63 1.24 18.55
N ASP A 90 11.38 0.92 18.82
CA ASP A 90 10.97 0.13 19.99
C ASP A 90 11.29 -1.35 19.77
N GLU A 91 12.31 -1.87 20.47
CA GLU A 91 12.77 -3.26 20.36
C GLU A 91 11.65 -4.28 20.64
N THR A 92 10.68 -3.91 21.48
CA THR A 92 9.56 -4.80 21.83
C THR A 92 8.49 -4.89 20.74
N LYS A 93 8.47 -3.92 19.81
CA LYS A 93 7.44 -3.81 18.76
C LYS A 93 7.99 -3.84 17.34
N ARG A 94 9.32 -3.91 17.18
CA ARG A 94 10.01 -3.88 15.88
C ARG A 94 9.51 -4.95 14.91
N GLU A 95 9.29 -6.17 15.41
CA GLU A 95 8.85 -7.32 14.60
C GLU A 95 7.33 -7.34 14.35
N LEU A 96 6.57 -6.43 14.99
CA LEU A 96 5.12 -6.37 14.81
C LEU A 96 4.77 -5.59 13.54
N PRO A 97 3.70 -6.00 12.81
CA PRO A 97 3.14 -5.17 11.76
C PRO A 97 2.79 -3.77 12.28
N PHE A 98 3.14 -2.74 11.51
CA PHE A 98 2.80 -1.37 11.86
C PHE A 98 1.31 -1.11 11.66
N SER A 99 0.66 -0.57 12.69
CA SER A 99 -0.68 -0.01 12.63
C SER A 99 -0.86 0.89 13.84
N MET A 100 -1.37 2.09 13.62
CA MET A 100 -1.77 2.99 14.70
C MET A 100 -3.03 2.42 15.38
N ARG A 101 -3.04 2.38 16.72
CA ARG A 101 -4.14 1.85 17.55
C ARG A 101 -4.48 2.84 18.65
#